data_AF-A0A947K1Q7-F1
#
_entry.id   AF-A0A947K1Q7-F1
#
_cell.length_a   1.000
_cell.length_b   1.000
_cell.length_c   1.000
_cell.angle_alpha   90.00
_cell.angle_beta   90.00
_cell.angle_gamma   90.00
#
_symmetry.space_group_name_H-M   'P 1'
#
loop_
_entity.id
_entity.type
_entity.pdbx_description
1 polymer ?
#
loop_
_entity_poly.entity_id
_entity_poly.type
_entity_poly.pdbx_seq_one_letter_code
_entity_poly.pdbx_strand_id
1 'polypeptide(L)' 'MEIKKNENIFDRFVKMLIGGIVLFFAFYLPLHLIFVVILLFAALWLIVTGLLGYCPLYNLLGINTHK' A
#
# COMPACT_ATOMS: atom_id res chain seq x y z
N MET A 1 -20.82 0.07 4.96
CA MET A 1 -19.66 -0.26 5.81
C MET A 1 -18.87 1.04 5.98
N GLU A 2 -19.04 1.73 7.10
CA GLU A 2 -18.27 2.95 7.37
C GLU A 2 -16.82 2.55 7.63
N ILE A 3 -15.93 2.77 6.67
CA ILE A 3 -14.50 2.51 6.84
C ILE A 3 -13.96 3.61 7.76
N LYS A 4 -13.91 3.31 9.06
CA LYS A 4 -13.31 4.20 10.05
C LYS A 4 -11.81 4.28 9.75
N LYS A 5 -11.34 5.48 9.40
CA LYS A 5 -9.94 5.76 9.09
C LYS A 5 -9.06 5.39 10.29
N ASN A 6 -8.23 4.37 10.13
CA ASN A 6 -7.34 3.87 11.20
C ASN A 6 -5.87 4.34 11.02
N GLU A 7 -5.56 4.84 9.83
CA GLU A 7 -4.23 5.31 9.44
C GLU A 7 -4.20 6.85 9.34
N ASN A 8 -3.15 7.47 9.89
CA ASN A 8 -2.85 8.89 9.68
C ASN A 8 -2.59 9.20 8.19
N ILE A 9 -2.80 10.45 7.77
CA ILE A 9 -2.56 10.93 6.40
C ILE A 9 -1.11 10.67 5.97
N PHE A 10 -0.16 10.82 6.89
CA PHE A 10 1.26 10.56 6.62
C PHE A 10 1.52 9.09 6.22
N ASP A 11 0.93 8.13 6.95
CA ASP A 11 1.13 6.69 6.69
C ASP A 11 0.57 6.28 5.32
N ARG A 12 -0.60 6.84 4.96
CA ARG A 12 -1.20 6.66 3.63
C ARG A 12 -0.33 7.23 2.53
N PHE A 13 0.19 8.43 2.74
CA PHE A 13 1.05 9.09 1.76
C PHE A 13 2.32 8.29 1.52
N VAL A 14 2.95 7.77 2.58
CA VAL A 14 4.12 6.90 2.48
C VAL A 14 3.78 5.60 1.73
N LYS A 15 2.65 4.95 2.02
CA LYS A 15 2.22 3.74 1.29
C LYS A 15 1.97 4.02 -0.20
N MET A 16 1.30 5.12 -0.52
CA MET A 16 1.07 5.52 -1.91
C MET A 16 2.39 5.84 -2.62
N LEU A 17 3.32 6.53 -1.95
CA LEU A 17 4.63 6.88 -2.49
C LEU A 17 5.45 5.61 -2.77
N ILE A 18 5.58 4.71 -1.79
CA ILE A 18 6.30 3.45 -1.95
C ILE A 18 5.64 2.58 -3.03
N GLY A 19 4.31 2.45 -2.98
CA GLY A 19 3.56 1.68 -3.99
C GLY A 19 3.77 2.23 -5.40
N GLY A 20 3.77 3.55 -5.58
CA GLY A 20 4.07 4.20 -6.85
C GLY A 20 5.51 3.97 -7.32
N ILE A 21 6.49 4.04 -6.42
CA ILE A 21 7.89 3.75 -6.71
C ILE A 21 8.06 2.29 -7.15
N VAL A 22 7.47 1.34 -6.41
CA VAL A 22 7.54 -0.09 -6.75
C VAL A 22 6.86 -0.36 -8.10
N LEU A 23 5.73 0.29 -8.37
CA LEU A 23 5.04 0.18 -9.66
C LEU A 23 5.93 0.71 -10.80
N PHE A 24 6.58 1.85 -10.61
CA PHE A 24 7.53 2.39 -11.58
C PHE A 24 8.67 1.40 -11.86
N PHE A 25 9.32 0.86 -10.82
CA PHE A 25 10.38 -0.13 -11.01
C PHE A 25 9.89 -1.40 -11.71
N ALA A 26 8.66 -1.85 -11.45
CA ALA A 26 8.09 -3.04 -12.10
C ALA A 26 7.96 -2.89 -13.63
N PHE A 27 7.74 -1.67 -14.13
CA PHE A 27 7.62 -1.41 -15.58
C PHE A 27 8.93 -1.00 -16.25
N TYR A 28 9.84 -0.32 -15.54
CA TYR A 28 11.04 0.27 -16.14
C TYR A 28 12.30 -0.58 -16.00
N LEU A 29 12.35 -1.55 -15.06
CA LEU A 29 13.48 -2.46 -14.97
C LEU A 29 13.25 -3.73 -15.79
N PRO A 30 14.27 -4.24 -16.49
CA PRO A 30 14.21 -5.51 -17.19
C PRO A 30 14.25 -6.66 -16.17
N LEU A 31 13.12 -6.91 -15.51
CA LEU A 31 12.93 -8.00 -14.56
C LEU A 31 12.31 -9.22 -15.23
N HIS A 32 12.56 -10.41 -14.68
CA HIS A 32 11.87 -11.62 -15.11
C HIS A 32 10.37 -11.51 -14.79
N LEU A 33 9.52 -12.09 -15.65
CA LEU A 33 8.06 -11.96 -15.58
C LEU A 33 7.49 -12.25 -14.18
N ILE A 34 8.01 -13.28 -13.51
CA ILE A 34 7.61 -13.67 -12.15
C ILE A 34 7.82 -12.52 -11.15
N PHE A 35 8.97 -11.84 -11.21
CA PHE A 35 9.25 -10.71 -10.31
C PHE A 35 8.35 -9.51 -10.63
N VAL A 36 8.09 -9.23 -11.91
CA VAL A 36 7.18 -8.16 -12.32
C VAL A 36 5.78 -8.38 -11.75
N VAL A 37 5.26 -9.60 -11.83
CA VAL A 37 3.94 -9.96 -11.27
C VAL A 37 3.92 -9.77 -9.75
N ILE A 38 4.95 -10.25 -9.04
CA ILE A 38 5.03 -10.09 -7.58
C ILE A 38 5.08 -8.60 -7.19
N LEU A 39 5.89 -7.79 -7.87
CA LEU A 39 5.98 -6.35 -7.64
C LEU A 39 4.65 -5.65 -7.93
N LEU A 40 3.96 -6.03 -9.00
CA LEU A 40 2.64 -5.50 -9.34
C LEU A 40 1.63 -5.76 -8.24
N PHE A 41 1.54 -7.00 -7.74
CA PHE A 41 0.65 -7.33 -6.63
C PHE A 41 0.99 -6.55 -5.35
N ALA A 42 2.29 -6.44 -5.02
CA ALA A 42 2.73 -5.69 -3.86
C ALA A 42 2.42 -4.18 -3.98
N ALA A 43 2.67 -3.58 -5.14
CA ALA A 43 2.37 -2.19 -5.43
C ALA A 43 0.86 -1.91 -5.34
N LEU A 44 0.05 -2.77 -5.97
CA LEU A 44 -1.41 -2.63 -5.95
C LEU A 44 -1.94 -2.71 -4.52
N TRP A 45 -1.45 -3.67 -3.73
CA TRP A 45 -1.83 -3.81 -2.33
C TRP A 45 -1.51 -2.55 -1.51
N LEU A 46 -0.30 -2.01 -1.64
CA LEU A 46 0.11 -0.78 -0.93
C LEU A 46 -0.74 0.43 -1.33
N ILE A 47 -1.01 0.59 -2.62
CA ILE A 47 -1.81 1.70 -3.14
C ILE A 47 -3.25 1.58 -2.65
N VAL A 48 -3.88 0.41 -2.79
CA VAL A 48 -5.28 0.18 -2.38
C VAL A 48 -5.43 0.36 -0.87
N THR A 49 -4.53 -0.20 -0.06
CA THR A 49 -4.58 -0.05 1.41
C THR A 49 -4.38 1.41 1.83
N GLY A 50 -3.45 2.14 1.20
CA GLY A 50 -3.26 3.58 1.43
C GLY A 50 -4.46 4.43 1.01
N LEU A 51 -5.13 4.10 -0.11
CA LEU A 51 -6.32 4.79 -0.61
C LEU A 51 -7.53 4.61 0.30
N LEU A 52 -7.78 3.37 0.74
CA LEU A 52 -8.85 3.07 1.69
C LEU A 52 -8.59 3.72 3.05
N GLY A 53 -7.33 4.01 3.37
CA GLY A 53 -6.98 4.67 4.63
C GLY A 53 -7.25 3.80 5.85
N TYR A 54 -7.22 2.50 5.61
CA TYR A 54 -7.59 1.46 6.53
C TYR A 54 -6.67 0.28 6.24
N CYS A 55 -5.73 0.04 7.14
CA CYS A 55 -4.96 -1.19 7.14
C CYS A 55 -5.81 -2.26 7.83
N PRO A 56 -6.25 -3.33 7.14
CA PRO A 56 -6.86 -4.47 7.83
C PRO A 56 -5.89 -5.07 8.85
N LEU A 57 -4.58 -4.99 8.60
CA LEU A 57 -3.54 -5.44 9.52
C LEU A 57 -3.49 -4.62 10.81
N TYR A 58 -3.63 -3.30 10.72
CA TYR A 58 -3.64 -2.41 11.90
C TYR A 58 -4.93 -2.59 12.70
N ASN A 59 -6.06 -2.85 12.02
CA ASN A 59 -7.29 -3.21 12.69
C ASN A 59 -7.18 -4.58 13.41
N LEU A 60 -6.53 -5.56 12.78
CA LEU A 60 -6.27 -6.87 13.39
C LEU A 60 -5.33 -6.77 14.61
N LEU A 61 -4.37 -5.85 14.56
CA LEU A 61 -3.43 -5.58 15.65
C LEU A 61 -3.98 -4.58 16.70
N GLY A 62 -5.18 -4.03 16.51
CA GLY A 62 -5.76 -3.02 17.41
C GLY A 62 -4.99 -1.69 17.46
N ILE A 63 -4.09 -1.44 16.51
CA ILE A 63 -3.27 -0.23 16.44
C ILE A 63 -4.04 0.84 15.70
N ASN A 64 -4.23 2.00 16.32
CA ASN A 64 -4.79 3.17 15.68
C ASN A 64 -3.74 4.27 15.63
N THR A 65 -3.22 4.57 14.44
CA THR A 65 -2.24 5.65 14.24
C THR A 65 -2.91 6.98 13.95
N HIS A 66 -4.25 7.04 13.92
CA HIS A 66 -5.02 8.27 13.79
C HIS A 66 -5.00 9.09 15.10
N LYS A 67 -3.87 9.75 15.36
CA LYS A 67 -3.76 10.89 16.29
C LYS A 67 -3.56 12.18 15.52
#